data_AF-A0A8C6JQC2-F1
#
_entry.id   AF-A0A8C6JQC2-F1
#
_cell.length_a   1.000
_cell.length_b   1.000
_cell.length_c   1.000
_cell.angle_alpha   90.00
_cell.angle_beta   90.00
_cell.angle_gamma   90.00
#
_symmetry.space_group_name_H-M   'P 1'
#
loop_
_entity.id
_entity.type
_entity.pdbx_description
1 polymer ?
#
loop_
_entity_poly.entity_id
_entity_poly.type
_entity_poly.pdbx_seq_one_letter_code
_entity_poly.pdbx_strand_id
1 'polypeptide(L)'
;GEPVRPGEFWDVVALTAADAEQALAYREQLEAKLRRKELPLGPRYLVFSDPPGHKAGNGGSTLHALQCLEDLCGDSWTSFTVLLIHSGKFQFTFLATMVRDLVTILTHVLPWEGAEALAQGAQRSCGCPIPGSVQGQVGHRGLE
;
A
#
# COMPACT_ATOMS: atom_id res chain seq x y z
N GLY A 1 -6.57 -11.53 -0.27
CA GLY A 1 -5.54 -10.96 -1.14
C GLY A 1 -5.54 -11.84 -2.32
N GLU A 2 -6.25 -11.43 -3.36
CA GLU A 2 -6.37 -12.22 -4.57
C GLU A 2 -5.09 -12.07 -5.40
N PRO A 3 -4.69 -13.12 -6.15
CA PRO A 3 -3.60 -13.00 -7.11
C PRO A 3 -4.00 -12.05 -8.23
N VAL A 4 -3.10 -11.14 -8.60
CA VAL A 4 -3.31 -10.23 -9.74
C VAL A 4 -2.67 -10.82 -11.00
N ARG A 5 -3.33 -10.66 -12.15
CA ARG A 5 -2.78 -11.06 -13.44
C ARG A 5 -1.70 -10.08 -13.89
N PRO A 6 -0.67 -10.54 -14.63
CA PRO A 6 0.32 -9.65 -15.23
C PRO A 6 -0.35 -8.56 -16.09
N GLY A 7 0.00 -7.30 -15.87
CA GLY A 7 -0.54 -6.15 -16.61
C GLY A 7 -1.85 -5.54 -16.08
N GLU A 8 -2.49 -6.14 -15.06
CA GLU A 8 -3.69 -5.58 -14.41
C GLU A 8 -3.38 -4.75 -13.16
N PHE A 9 -2.17 -4.88 -12.62
CA PHE A 9 -1.71 -4.15 -11.44
C PHE A 9 -0.21 -3.85 -11.55
N TRP A 10 0.25 -2.96 -10.69
CA TRP A 10 1.65 -2.56 -10.59
C TRP A 10 2.55 -3.78 -10.42
N ASP A 11 3.63 -3.85 -11.19
CA ASP A 11 4.65 -4.89 -11.06
C ASP A 11 5.42 -4.73 -9.74
N VAL A 12 5.60 -3.49 -9.30
CA VAL A 12 6.29 -3.12 -8.07
C VAL A 12 5.49 -2.08 -7.29
N VAL A 13 5.36 -2.29 -5.98
CA VAL A 13 4.90 -1.27 -5.03
C VAL A 13 6.10 -0.91 -4.15
N ALA A 14 6.67 0.26 -4.38
CA ALA A 14 7.83 0.78 -3.68
C ALA A 14 7.40 1.80 -2.62
N LEU A 15 7.98 1.70 -1.42
CA LEU A 15 7.74 2.62 -0.32
C LEU A 15 9.06 3.30 0.03
N THR A 16 9.05 4.63 0.17
CA THR A 16 10.20 5.33 0.74
C THR A 16 10.10 5.31 2.26
N ALA A 17 11.23 5.39 2.94
CA ALA A 17 11.35 5.55 4.38
C ALA A 17 12.45 6.56 4.70
N ALA A 18 12.27 7.36 5.75
CA ALA A 18 13.20 8.40 6.15
C ALA A 18 14.52 7.87 6.71
N ASP A 19 14.54 6.62 7.17
CA ASP A 19 15.71 5.94 7.74
C ASP A 19 15.51 4.42 7.78
N ALA A 20 16.56 3.70 8.20
CA ALA A 20 16.59 2.25 8.27
C ALA A 20 15.62 1.67 9.32
N GLU A 21 15.38 2.38 10.43
CA GLU A 21 14.46 1.94 11.48
C GLU A 21 13.01 1.97 10.97
N GLN A 22 12.63 3.07 10.30
CA GLN A 22 11.33 3.18 9.65
C GLN A 22 11.19 2.14 8.52
N ALA A 23 12.23 1.90 7.73
CA ALA A 23 12.19 0.88 6.68
C ALA A 23 11.96 -0.53 7.25
N LEU A 24 12.61 -0.87 8.36
CA LEU A 24 12.41 -2.15 9.05
C LEU A 24 10.95 -2.29 9.52
N ALA A 25 10.42 -1.28 10.20
CA ALA A 25 9.03 -1.28 10.65
C ALA A 25 8.05 -1.48 9.47
N TYR A 26 8.30 -0.83 8.34
CA TYR A 26 7.46 -0.97 7.14
C TYR A 26 7.52 -2.37 6.53
N ARG A 27 8.70 -3.01 6.51
CA ARG A 27 8.85 -4.39 6.02
C ARG A 27 8.09 -5.38 6.90
N GLU A 28 8.24 -5.30 8.22
CA GLU A 28 7.51 -6.18 9.16
C GLU A 28 5.99 -6.04 9.00
N GLN A 29 5.53 -4.80 8.83
CA GLN A 29 4.14 -4.45 8.60
C GLN A 29 3.61 -5.03 7.28
N LEU A 30 4.35 -4.86 6.17
CA LEU A 30 4.02 -5.44 4.87
C LEU A 30 3.92 -6.97 4.95
N GLU A 31 4.92 -7.62 5.53
CA GLU A 31 4.94 -9.08 5.67
C GLU A 31 3.74 -9.56 6.49
N ALA A 32 3.42 -8.89 7.59
CA ALA A 32 2.26 -9.23 8.40
C ALA A 32 0.95 -9.13 7.60
N LYS A 33 0.82 -8.11 6.74
CA LYS A 33 -0.35 -7.95 5.86
C LYS A 33 -0.41 -8.98 4.74
N LEU A 34 0.73 -9.30 4.13
CA LEU A 34 0.83 -10.35 3.12
C LEU A 34 0.46 -11.71 3.71
N ARG A 35 0.97 -12.04 4.91
CA ARG A 35 0.59 -13.28 5.64
C ARG A 35 -0.91 -13.36 5.90
N ARG A 36 -1.54 -12.24 6.26
CA ARG A 36 -3.00 -12.16 6.45
C ARG A 36 -3.79 -12.03 5.14
N LYS A 37 -3.11 -12.00 3.99
CA LYS A 37 -3.70 -11.80 2.66
C LYS A 37 -4.53 -10.50 2.60
N GLU A 38 -4.10 -9.46 3.31
CA GLU A 38 -4.74 -8.14 3.28
C GLU A 38 -4.23 -7.26 2.13
N LEU A 39 -3.22 -7.73 1.40
CA LEU A 39 -2.64 -7.09 0.23
C LEU A 39 -2.78 -8.01 -1.00
N PRO A 40 -2.85 -7.45 -2.21
CA PRO A 40 -2.90 -8.23 -3.43
C PRO A 40 -1.61 -9.04 -3.59
N LEU A 41 -1.74 -10.26 -4.10
CA LEU A 41 -0.61 -11.14 -4.34
C LEU A 41 -0.18 -10.98 -5.81
N GLY A 42 1.12 -10.92 -6.10
CA GLY A 42 1.61 -10.64 -7.46
C GLY A 42 2.68 -9.55 -7.50
N PRO A 43 2.36 -8.29 -7.12
CA PRO A 43 3.34 -7.21 -7.03
C PRO A 43 4.51 -7.53 -6.11
N ARG A 44 5.69 -7.01 -6.44
CA ARG A 44 6.84 -6.99 -5.53
C ARG A 44 6.74 -5.77 -4.62
N TYR A 45 6.63 -6.01 -3.31
CA TYR A 45 6.63 -4.93 -2.31
C TYR A 45 8.06 -4.64 -1.86
N LEU A 46 8.52 -3.41 -2.08
CA LEU A 46 9.88 -2.97 -1.75
C LEU A 46 9.86 -1.75 -0.83
N VAL A 47 10.87 -1.65 0.04
CA VAL A 47 11.03 -0.51 0.96
C VAL A 47 12.45 0.02 0.87
N PHE A 48 12.57 1.29 0.51
CA PHE A 48 13.82 2.02 0.32
C PHE A 48 13.97 3.08 1.41
N SER A 49 14.98 2.94 2.26
CA SER A 49 15.36 3.98 3.21
C SER A 49 16.22 5.03 2.53
N ASP A 50 15.95 6.30 2.78
CA ASP A 50 16.84 7.39 2.39
C ASP A 50 18.24 7.16 3.00
N PRO A 51 19.31 7.51 2.26
CA PRO A 51 20.67 7.36 2.76
C PRO A 51 20.89 8.22 4.01
N PRO A 52 21.78 7.79 4.92
CA PRO A 52 22.06 8.54 6.14
C PRO A 52 22.61 9.93 5.81
N GLY A 53 22.07 10.96 6.46
CA GLY A 53 22.48 12.34 6.25
C GLY A 53 21.29 13.29 6.20
N HIS A 54 21.34 14.26 5.28
CA HIS A 54 20.27 15.25 5.14
C HIS A 54 18.97 14.56 4.72
N LYS A 55 17.86 14.89 5.37
CA LYS A 55 16.55 14.32 5.02
C LYS A 55 16.23 14.68 3.57
N ALA A 56 16.08 13.66 2.73
CA ALA A 56 15.62 13.87 1.38
C ALA A 56 14.16 14.37 1.43
N GLY A 57 13.84 15.40 0.65
CA GLY A 57 12.44 15.69 0.35
C GLY A 57 11.89 14.63 -0.60
N ASN A 58 10.57 14.61 -0.82
CA ASN A 58 9.92 13.60 -1.67
C ASN A 58 10.61 13.40 -3.02
N GLY A 59 11.04 14.49 -3.68
CA GLY A 59 11.77 14.40 -4.96
C GLY A 59 13.12 13.67 -4.85
N GLY A 60 13.86 13.89 -3.76
CA GLY A 60 15.11 13.18 -3.49
C GLY A 60 14.87 11.71 -3.18
N SER A 61 13.86 11.40 -2.36
CA SER A 61 13.48 10.01 -2.06
C SER A 61 12.97 9.27 -3.30
N THR A 62 12.29 9.96 -4.23
CA THR A 62 11.91 9.39 -5.53
C THR A 62 13.14 9.00 -6.34
N LEU A 63 14.10 9.92 -6.53
CA LEU A 63 15.30 9.63 -7.30
C LEU A 63 16.12 8.50 -6.67
N HIS A 64 16.22 8.48 -5.34
CA HIS A 64 16.90 7.41 -4.63
C HIS A 64 16.19 6.06 -4.83
N ALA A 65 14.86 6.01 -4.72
CA ALA A 65 14.10 4.80 -4.95
C ALA A 65 14.26 4.27 -6.40
N LEU A 66 14.30 5.16 -7.39
CA LEU A 66 14.56 4.78 -8.79
C LEU A 66 15.96 4.19 -8.96
N GLN A 67 16.98 4.80 -8.35
CA GLN A 67 18.34 4.24 -8.38
C GLN A 67 18.39 2.85 -7.74
N CYS A 68 17.74 2.66 -6.59
CA CYS A 68 17.69 1.35 -5.94
C CYS A 68 16.95 0.31 -6.80
N LEU A 69 15.89 0.70 -7.51
CA LEU A 69 15.18 -0.19 -8.43
C LEU A 69 16.07 -0.64 -9.58
N GLU A 70 16.84 0.29 -10.16
CA GLU A 70 17.83 0.00 -11.19
C GLU A 70 18.89 -0.99 -10.68
N ASP A 71 19.43 -0.75 -9.48
CA ASP A 71 20.43 -1.63 -8.87
C ASP A 71 19.89 -3.04 -8.58
N LEU A 72 18.62 -3.15 -8.18
CA LEU A 72 17.99 -4.42 -7.81
C LEU A 72 17.49 -5.24 -9.01
N CYS A 73 16.99 -4.58 -10.04
CA CYS A 73 16.30 -5.23 -11.16
C CYS A 73 17.08 -5.15 -12.47
N GLY A 74 18.18 -4.40 -12.52
CA GLY A 74 18.93 -4.10 -13.75
C GLY A 74 18.01 -3.49 -14.81
N ASP A 75 18.44 -3.50 -16.07
CA ASP A 75 17.74 -2.85 -17.21
C ASP A 75 16.27 -3.27 -17.39
N SER A 76 15.81 -4.37 -16.76
CA SER A 76 14.42 -4.82 -16.82
C SER A 76 13.42 -3.88 -16.12
N TRP A 77 13.87 -3.02 -15.20
CA TRP A 77 12.98 -2.17 -14.40
C TRP A 77 12.22 -1.15 -15.23
N THR A 78 12.74 -0.74 -16.39
CA THR A 78 12.11 0.24 -17.29
C THR A 78 10.82 -0.29 -17.93
N SER A 79 10.61 -1.61 -17.89
CA SER A 79 9.37 -2.26 -18.34
C SER A 79 8.32 -2.38 -17.24
N PHE A 80 8.67 -2.06 -15.99
CA PHE A 80 7.77 -2.19 -14.86
C PHE A 80 6.89 -0.97 -14.69
N THR A 81 5.63 -1.23 -14.38
CA THR A 81 4.74 -0.26 -13.77
C THR A 81 5.03 -0.21 -12.27
N VAL A 82 5.51 0.94 -11.78
CA VAL A 82 5.89 1.12 -10.37
C VAL A 82 4.93 2.09 -9.67
N LEU A 83 4.31 1.65 -8.58
CA LEU A 83 3.64 2.53 -7.63
C LEU A 83 4.62 2.95 -6.55
N LEU A 84 4.98 4.22 -6.49
CA LEU A 84 5.83 4.79 -5.45
C LEU A 84 4.99 5.52 -4.40
N ILE A 85 5.15 5.14 -3.12
CA ILE A 85 4.46 5.75 -1.98
C ILE A 85 5.52 6.37 -1.05
N HIS A 86 5.46 7.68 -0.87
CA HIS A 86 6.38 8.39 0.03
C HIS A 86 6.03 8.18 1.50
N SER A 87 7.05 7.97 2.33
CA SER A 87 6.89 7.99 3.80
C SER A 87 6.39 9.34 4.30
N GLY A 88 5.38 9.30 5.16
CA GLY A 88 5.03 10.42 6.03
C GLY A 88 5.95 10.52 7.24
N LYS A 89 5.82 11.61 8.01
CA LYS A 89 6.62 11.88 9.22
C LYS A 89 6.38 10.90 10.39
N PHE A 90 5.38 10.02 10.30
CA PHE A 90 4.97 9.15 11.41
C PHE A 90 5.09 7.68 11.05
N GLN A 91 5.92 6.96 11.80
CA GLN A 91 6.20 5.53 11.63
C GLN A 91 4.97 4.65 11.97
N PHE A 92 4.15 5.04 12.95
CA PHE A 92 3.04 4.21 13.47
C PHE A 92 1.73 4.32 12.68
N THR A 93 1.44 5.44 12.02
CA THR A 93 0.19 5.63 11.25
C THR A 93 0.28 5.09 9.82
N PHE A 94 1.48 4.74 9.37
CA PHE A 94 1.78 4.27 8.02
C PHE A 94 0.92 3.09 7.57
N LEU A 95 0.64 2.15 8.48
CA LEU A 95 -0.16 0.96 8.17
C LEU A 95 -1.59 1.31 7.74
N ALA A 96 -2.16 2.37 8.29
CA ALA A 96 -3.52 2.82 8.00
C ALA A 96 -3.57 3.65 6.71
N THR A 97 -2.56 4.48 6.46
CA THR A 97 -2.48 5.31 5.25
C THR A 97 -2.10 4.47 4.03
N MET A 98 -1.09 3.61 4.10
CA MET A 98 -0.65 2.77 2.98
C MET A 98 -1.78 1.87 2.46
N VAL A 99 -2.54 1.24 3.37
CA VAL A 99 -3.67 0.39 2.98
C VAL A 99 -4.83 1.23 2.47
N ARG A 100 -5.13 2.39 3.08
CA ARG A 100 -6.15 3.29 2.56
C ARG A 100 -5.79 3.75 1.14
N ASP A 101 -4.57 4.20 0.92
CA ASP A 101 -4.12 4.73 -0.38
C ASP A 101 -4.10 3.62 -1.44
N LEU A 102 -3.57 2.43 -1.11
CA LEU A 102 -3.63 1.27 -1.99
C LEU A 102 -5.09 0.89 -2.29
N VAL A 103 -5.95 0.76 -1.28
CA VAL A 103 -7.36 0.40 -1.47
C VAL A 103 -8.10 1.48 -2.26
N THR A 104 -7.87 2.77 -2.00
CA THR A 104 -8.51 3.88 -2.72
C THR A 104 -8.05 3.90 -4.18
N ILE A 105 -6.76 3.80 -4.46
CA ILE A 105 -6.23 3.69 -5.83
C ILE A 105 -6.84 2.49 -6.53
N LEU A 106 -6.95 1.37 -5.82
CA LEU A 106 -7.50 0.13 -6.36
C LEU A 106 -9.01 0.09 -6.53
N THR A 107 -9.75 0.88 -5.78
CA THR A 107 -11.22 0.92 -5.88
C THR A 107 -11.70 2.04 -6.80
N HIS A 108 -10.93 3.13 -6.96
CA HIS A 108 -11.38 4.33 -7.67
C HIS A 108 -10.57 4.67 -8.92
N VAL A 109 -9.29 4.27 -9.03
CA VAL A 109 -8.40 4.70 -10.13
C VAL A 109 -8.14 3.59 -11.14
N LEU A 110 -8.00 2.34 -10.67
CA LEU A 110 -7.85 1.16 -11.52
C LEU A 110 -8.83 0.09 -11.04
N PRO A 111 -9.93 -0.19 -11.77
CA PRO A 111 -10.91 -1.18 -11.35
C PRO A 111 -10.32 -2.59 -11.54
N TRP A 112 -9.49 -3.02 -10.60
CA TRP A 112 -9.03 -4.40 -10.56
C TRP A 112 -10.10 -5.26 -9.87
N GLU A 113 -10.38 -6.44 -10.41
CA GLU A 113 -11.55 -7.24 -10.04
C GLU A 113 -11.59 -7.67 -8.56
N GLY A 114 -10.45 -7.68 -7.84
CA GLY A 114 -10.45 -8.01 -6.41
C GLY A 114 -10.44 -6.80 -5.46
N ALA A 115 -10.62 -5.57 -5.95
CA ALA A 115 -10.54 -4.34 -5.14
C ALA A 115 -11.44 -4.37 -3.92
N GLU A 116 -12.61 -4.97 -4.10
CA GLU A 116 -13.63 -5.12 -3.07
C GLU A 116 -13.18 -6.09 -1.97
N ALA A 117 -12.48 -7.17 -2.32
CA ALA A 117 -11.92 -8.11 -1.35
C ALA A 117 -10.79 -7.47 -0.51
N LEU A 118 -9.98 -6.58 -1.09
CA LEU A 118 -8.99 -5.80 -0.35
C LEU A 118 -9.62 -4.75 0.55
N ALA A 119 -10.63 -4.02 0.06
CA ALA A 119 -11.35 -3.04 0.86
C ALA A 119 -11.97 -3.69 2.11
N GLN A 120 -12.58 -4.87 1.94
CA GLN A 120 -13.12 -5.66 3.05
C GLN A 120 -12.03 -6.17 4.01
N GLY A 121 -10.86 -6.55 3.51
CA GLY A 121 -9.70 -6.96 4.33
C GLY A 121 -9.11 -5.80 5.15
N ALA A 122 -8.97 -4.63 4.54
CA ALA A 122 -8.54 -3.40 5.19
C ALA A 122 -9.49 -2.98 6.33
N GLN A 123 -10.80 -3.10 6.10
CA GLN A 123 -11.83 -2.80 7.08
C GLN A 123 -11.73 -3.67 8.33
N ARG A 124 -11.45 -4.97 8.17
CA ARG A 124 -11.27 -5.91 9.29
C ARG A 124 -9.99 -5.64 10.09
N SER A 125 -8.96 -5.14 9.42
CA SER A 125 -7.64 -4.84 10.02
C SER A 125 -7.60 -3.47 10.71
N CYS A 126 -8.34 -2.48 10.20
CA CYS A 126 -8.19 -1.07 10.55
C CYS A 126 -9.48 -0.39 11.06
N GLY A 127 -10.64 -1.05 11.03
CA GLY A 127 -11.93 -0.50 11.48
C GLY A 127 -12.49 0.66 10.64
N CYS A 128 -12.00 0.87 9.41
CA CYS A 128 -12.45 1.96 8.54
C CYS A 128 -13.83 1.65 7.93
N PRO A 129 -14.77 2.60 7.82
CA PRO A 129 -16.07 2.36 7.17
C PRO A 129 -15.95 2.27 5.63
N ILE A 130 -16.76 1.42 4.98
CA ILE A 130 -16.88 1.35 3.52
C ILE A 130 -17.60 2.63 3.04
N PRO A 131 -17.03 3.41 2.11
CA PRO A 131 -17.79 4.44 1.41
C PRO A 131 -18.87 3.76 0.56
N GLY A 132 -20.16 3.96 0.91
CA GLY A 132 -21.29 3.42 0.15
C GLY A 132 -22.17 2.42 0.90
N SER A 133 -21.79 1.98 2.10
CA SER A 133 -22.71 1.21 2.95
C SER A 133 -23.75 2.14 3.55
N VAL A 134 -24.87 2.34 2.84
CA VAL A 134 -26.13 2.73 3.46
C VAL A 134 -26.43 1.66 4.51
N GLN A 135 -26.16 1.97 5.77
CA GLN A 135 -26.77 1.24 6.89
C GLN A 135 -28.27 1.55 6.81
N GLY A 136 -29.01 0.64 6.19
CA GLY A 136 -30.45 0.57 6.36
C GLY A 136 -30.74 0.46 7.85
N GLN A 137 -31.24 1.55 8.45
CA GLN A 137 -31.85 1.49 9.77
C GLN A 137 -33.04 0.53 9.69
N VAL A 138 -32.87 -0.69 10.19
CA VAL A 138 -34.00 -1.52 10.59
C VAL A 138 -34.63 -0.82 11.77
N GLY A 139 -35.79 -0.19 11.52
CA GLY A 139 -36.58 0.49 12.53
C GLY A 139 -36.97 -0.47 13.64
N HIS A 140 -36.51 -0.17 14.86
CA HIS A 140 -37.03 -0.79 16.06
C HIS A 140 -38.42 -0.20 16.32
N ARG A 141 -39.47 -0.90 15.89
CA ARG A 141 -40.84 -0.63 16.34
C ARG A 141 -40.92 -1.03 17.81
N GLY A 142 -40.83 -0.03 18.69
CA GLY A 142 -41.33 -0.15 20.06
C GLY A 142 -42.86 -0.14 20.01
N LEU A 143 -43.46 -1.27 20.38
CA LEU A 143 -44.81 -1.29 20.94
C LEU A 143 -44.61 -1.28 22.45
N GLU A 144 -45.03 -0.18 23.07
CA GLU A 144 -45.77 -0.03 24.35
C GLU A 144 -45.68 1.42 24.82
#